data_AF-A0A9D7ESF8-F1
#
_entry.id   AF-A0A9D7ESF8-F1
#
_cell.length_a   1.000
_cell.length_b   1.000
_cell.length_c   1.000
_cell.angle_alpha   90.00
_cell.angle_beta   90.00
_cell.angle_gamma   90.00
#
_symmetry.space_group_name_H-M   'P 1'
#
loop_
_entity.id
_entity.type
_entity.pdbx_description
1 polymer ?
#
loop_
_entity_poly.entity_id
_entity_poly.type
_entity_poly.pdbx_seq_one_letter_code
_entity_poly.pdbx_strand_id
1 'polypeptide(L)'
;MNLDWLKTGIGPLKDLLSFLNKEGKTNDILKKQVIRELRNNLNIFHNAFLNEVSADVMIDMLSNEAIKKAMGENFKFKKLKPGSIEPYHIHNDRNKKYIGWDAEKLTDKIDEKIEELKNIKKMNKDSVVKVKNNISLMLSNLYYRMKLLADFIKGPK
;
A
#
# COMPACT_ATOMS: atom_id res chain seq x y z
N MET A 1 -8.34 -6.05 17.01
CA MET A 1 -8.53 -6.30 15.56
C MET A 1 -7.76 -7.56 15.21
N ASN A 2 -8.35 -8.51 14.47
CA ASN A 2 -7.61 -9.69 14.03
C ASN A 2 -6.74 -9.34 12.79
N LEU A 3 -5.41 -9.39 12.97
CA LEU A 3 -4.38 -9.16 11.94
C LEU A 3 -3.66 -10.46 11.54
N ASP A 4 -4.25 -11.64 11.78
CA ASP A 4 -3.64 -12.94 11.49
C ASP A 4 -3.21 -13.09 10.02
N TRP A 5 -3.87 -12.36 9.12
CA TRP A 5 -3.51 -12.30 7.69
C TRP A 5 -2.15 -11.64 7.40
N LEU A 6 -1.50 -11.00 8.37
CA LEU A 6 -0.12 -10.49 8.27
C LEU A 6 0.94 -11.53 8.68
N LYS A 7 0.57 -12.57 9.46
CA LYS A 7 1.53 -13.57 10.01
C LYS A 7 2.43 -14.19 8.93
N THR A 8 1.85 -14.53 7.78
CA THR A 8 2.55 -15.16 6.65
C THR A 8 3.33 -14.17 5.79
N GLY A 9 3.06 -12.87 5.89
CA GLY A 9 3.66 -11.82 5.04
C GLY A 9 4.80 -11.02 5.68
N ILE A 10 4.99 -11.12 7.00
CA ILE A 10 5.92 -10.27 7.76
C ILE A 10 7.39 -10.51 7.42
N GLY A 11 7.81 -11.77 7.24
CA GLY A 11 9.19 -12.09 6.89
C GLY A 11 9.61 -11.43 5.57
N PRO A 12 8.92 -11.72 4.44
CA PRO A 12 9.19 -11.10 3.15
C PRO A 12 9.05 -9.56 3.13
N LEU A 13 8.29 -8.99 4.07
CA LEU A 13 8.09 -7.55 4.16
C LEU A 13 9.37 -6.79 4.54
N LYS A 14 10.22 -7.34 5.42
CA LYS A 14 11.49 -6.69 5.81
C LYS A 14 12.43 -6.50 4.61
N ASP A 15 12.50 -7.49 3.74
CA ASP A 15 13.29 -7.42 2.51
C ASP A 15 12.73 -6.37 1.54
N LEU A 16 11.39 -6.28 1.43
CA LEU A 16 10.74 -5.25 0.61
C LEU A 16 10.97 -3.84 1.16
N LEU A 17 10.89 -3.64 2.48
CA LEU A 17 11.17 -2.35 3.10
C LEU A 17 12.62 -1.91 2.86
N SER A 18 13.57 -2.84 2.98
CA SER A 18 14.98 -2.61 2.67
C SER A 18 15.20 -2.26 1.20
N PHE A 19 14.52 -2.96 0.30
CA PHE A 19 14.53 -2.66 -1.14
C PHE A 19 13.98 -1.26 -1.44
N LEU A 20 12.77 -0.93 -0.96
CA LEU A 20 12.14 0.38 -1.20
C LEU A 20 12.98 1.53 -0.64
N ASN A 21 13.69 1.31 0.47
CA ASN A 21 14.62 2.30 1.02
C ASN A 21 15.79 2.60 0.07
N LYS A 22 16.30 1.58 -0.63
CA LYS A 22 17.34 1.75 -1.66
C LYS A 22 16.76 2.39 -2.92
N GLU A 23 15.62 1.89 -3.40
CA GLU A 23 14.94 2.37 -4.61
C GLU A 23 14.51 3.84 -4.49
N GLY A 24 14.20 4.30 -3.27
CA GLY A 24 13.91 5.71 -2.97
C GLY A 24 15.12 6.66 -3.08
N LYS A 25 16.33 6.17 -3.40
CA LYS A 25 17.52 6.99 -3.68
C LYS A 25 17.62 7.38 -5.17
N THR A 26 16.51 7.86 -5.73
CA THR A 26 16.43 8.38 -7.10
C THR A 26 16.49 9.91 -7.13
N ASN A 27 16.92 10.47 -8.27
CA ASN A 27 16.92 11.92 -8.54
C ASN A 27 15.53 12.45 -8.90
N ASP A 28 14.61 11.59 -9.35
CA ASP A 28 13.21 11.98 -9.59
C ASP A 28 12.51 12.17 -8.24
N ILE A 29 12.25 13.43 -7.89
CA ILE A 29 11.72 13.82 -6.58
C ILE A 29 10.34 13.22 -6.34
N LEU A 30 9.47 13.21 -7.36
CA LEU A 30 8.11 12.67 -7.23
C LEU A 30 8.13 11.16 -7.08
N LYS A 31 8.92 10.47 -7.92
CA LYS A 31 9.15 9.02 -7.78
C LYS A 31 9.65 8.67 -6.38
N LYS A 32 10.63 9.43 -5.89
CA LYS A 32 11.19 9.28 -4.54
C LYS A 32 10.14 9.46 -3.44
N GLN A 33 9.29 10.47 -3.55
CA GLN A 33 8.23 10.73 -2.57
C GLN A 33 7.22 9.58 -2.54
N VAL A 34 6.74 9.13 -3.70
CA VAL A 34 5.79 8.02 -3.81
C VAL A 34 6.35 6.70 -3.26
N ILE A 35 7.62 6.37 -3.59
CA ILE A 35 8.27 5.16 -3.07
C ILE A 35 8.44 5.22 -1.54
N ARG A 36 8.78 6.39 -0.99
CA ARG A 36 8.90 6.59 0.45
C ARG A 36 7.56 6.45 1.16
N GLU A 37 6.48 7.00 0.60
CA GLU A 37 5.13 6.87 1.14
C GLU A 37 4.67 5.40 1.13
N LEU A 38 4.87 4.69 0.01
CA LEU A 38 4.61 3.24 -0.08
C LEU A 38 5.36 2.45 1.00
N ARG A 39 6.67 2.71 1.17
CA ARG A 39 7.49 2.10 2.20
C ARG A 39 6.96 2.39 3.60
N ASN A 40 6.63 3.65 3.89
CA ASN A 40 6.16 4.07 5.21
C ASN A 40 4.81 3.43 5.55
N ASN A 41 3.87 3.40 4.60
CA ASN A 41 2.59 2.72 4.76
C ASN A 41 2.78 1.22 5.03
N LEU A 42 3.63 0.53 4.25
CA LEU A 42 3.95 -0.87 4.51
C LEU A 42 4.58 -1.09 5.90
N ASN A 43 5.42 -0.15 6.35
CA ASN A 43 6.02 -0.19 7.68
C ASN A 43 4.98 0.05 8.80
N ILE A 44 3.94 0.86 8.56
CA ILE A 44 2.81 1.00 9.49
C ILE A 44 2.13 -0.35 9.70
N PHE A 45 1.83 -1.10 8.64
CA PHE A 45 1.26 -2.46 8.78
C PHE A 45 2.18 -3.40 9.57
N HIS A 46 3.49 -3.36 9.30
CA HIS A 46 4.46 -4.18 10.03
C HIS A 46 4.43 -3.89 11.53
N ASN A 47 4.54 -2.61 11.92
CA ASN A 47 4.59 -2.21 13.31
C ASN A 47 3.23 -2.35 13.99
N ALA A 48 2.13 -2.11 13.28
CA ALA A 48 0.80 -2.27 13.83
C ALA A 48 0.51 -3.73 14.23
N PHE A 49 1.00 -4.69 13.44
CA PHE A 49 0.92 -6.10 13.81
C PHE A 49 1.74 -6.41 15.06
N LEU A 50 3.00 -5.95 15.11
CA LEU A 50 3.90 -6.25 16.23
C LEU A 50 3.48 -5.60 17.55
N ASN A 51 2.81 -4.44 17.49
CA ASN A 51 2.43 -3.65 18.67
C ASN A 51 0.90 -3.65 18.90
N GLU A 52 0.16 -4.54 18.25
CA GLU A 52 -1.30 -4.71 18.40
C GLU A 52 -2.10 -3.40 18.26
N VAL A 53 -1.67 -2.54 17.32
CA VAL A 53 -2.26 -1.21 17.10
C VAL A 53 -3.69 -1.33 16.57
N SER A 54 -4.57 -0.43 17.02
CA SER A 54 -5.96 -0.39 16.59
C SER A 54 -6.11 0.06 15.13
N ALA A 55 -7.23 -0.34 14.50
CA ALA A 55 -7.55 0.08 13.13
C ALA A 55 -7.65 1.61 13.02
N ASP A 56 -8.19 2.28 14.04
CA ASP A 56 -8.33 3.74 14.06
C ASP A 56 -6.98 4.44 13.95
N VAL A 57 -6.00 4.02 14.74
CA VAL A 57 -4.65 4.59 14.72
C VAL A 57 -3.95 4.27 13.39
N MET A 58 -4.10 3.05 12.88
CA MET A 58 -3.53 2.70 11.57
C MET A 58 -4.07 3.60 10.45
N ILE A 59 -5.38 3.84 10.41
CA ILE A 59 -6.02 4.67 9.39
C ILE A 59 -5.52 6.12 9.45
N ASP A 60 -5.28 6.66 10.65
CA ASP A 60 -4.71 8.01 10.81
C ASP A 60 -3.29 8.11 10.27
N MET A 61 -2.49 7.06 10.48
CA MET A 61 -1.09 7.05 10.05
C MET A 61 -0.91 6.82 8.55
N LEU A 62 -1.87 6.18 7.88
CA LEU A 62 -1.80 5.94 6.43
C LEU A 62 -1.82 7.26 5.66
N SER A 63 -0.89 7.41 4.71
CA SER A 63 -0.82 8.61 3.87
C SER A 63 -0.87 8.28 2.37
N ASN A 64 -1.42 9.20 1.61
CA ASN A 64 -1.50 9.22 0.15
C ASN A 64 -1.18 10.63 -0.40
N GLU A 65 -0.53 11.46 0.41
CA GLU A 65 -0.19 12.84 0.05
C GLU A 65 0.82 12.89 -1.09
N ALA A 66 1.82 12.00 -1.10
CA ALA A 66 2.78 11.93 -2.18
C ALA A 66 2.13 11.48 -3.50
N ILE A 67 1.18 10.55 -3.43
CA ILE A 67 0.38 10.15 -4.60
C ILE A 67 -0.44 11.34 -5.11
N LYS A 68 -1.19 12.03 -4.25
CA LYS A 68 -1.98 13.23 -4.62
C LYS A 68 -1.13 14.34 -5.23
N LYS A 69 0.03 14.60 -4.63
CA LYS A 69 0.98 15.58 -5.15
C LYS A 69 1.50 15.18 -6.54
N ALA A 70 1.89 13.92 -6.72
CA ALA A 70 2.36 13.41 -8.00
C ALA A 70 1.26 13.51 -9.09
N MET A 71 -0.01 13.23 -8.74
CA MET A 71 -1.14 13.46 -9.64
C MET A 71 -1.27 14.94 -10.03
N GLY A 72 -1.21 15.86 -9.06
CA GLY A 72 -1.28 17.30 -9.31
C GLY A 72 -0.16 17.83 -10.20
N GLU A 73 1.02 17.20 -10.15
CA GLU A 73 2.17 17.51 -11.01
C GLU A 73 2.19 16.70 -12.33
N ASN A 74 1.09 16.01 -12.69
CA ASN A 74 0.96 15.18 -13.89
C ASN A 74 2.05 14.09 -14.02
N PHE A 75 2.52 13.57 -12.89
CA PHE A 75 3.50 12.50 -12.85
C PHE A 75 2.96 11.24 -13.53
N LYS A 76 3.78 10.61 -14.38
CA LYS A 76 3.44 9.34 -15.00
C LYS A 76 3.86 8.19 -14.09
N PHE A 77 2.90 7.57 -13.40
CA PHE A 77 3.19 6.49 -12.45
C PHE A 77 3.84 5.24 -13.08
N LYS A 78 3.75 5.08 -14.41
CA LYS A 78 4.55 4.10 -15.17
C LYS A 78 6.07 4.27 -14.99
N LYS A 79 6.54 5.44 -14.55
CA LYS A 79 7.95 5.69 -14.16
C LYS A 79 8.36 4.95 -12.89
N LEU A 80 7.41 4.50 -12.06
CA LEU A 80 7.71 3.63 -10.92
C LEU A 80 8.30 2.31 -11.41
N LYS A 81 7.61 1.66 -12.36
CA LYS A 81 8.05 0.47 -13.07
C LYS A 81 7.34 0.42 -14.44
N PRO A 82 8.08 0.32 -15.56
CA PRO A 82 7.49 0.11 -16.86
C PRO A 82 6.95 -1.33 -17.01
N GLY A 83 5.91 -1.49 -17.84
CA GLY A 83 5.29 -2.78 -18.13
C GLY A 83 4.04 -3.07 -17.31
N SER A 84 3.65 -4.34 -17.30
CA SER A 84 2.46 -4.86 -16.63
C SER A 84 2.80 -5.89 -15.54
N ILE A 85 1.87 -6.05 -14.61
CA ILE A 85 1.92 -7.10 -13.59
C ILE A 85 1.71 -8.44 -14.28
N GLU A 86 2.80 -9.19 -14.38
CA GLU A 86 2.80 -10.58 -14.83
C GLU A 86 2.47 -11.58 -13.71
N PRO A 87 2.04 -12.83 -14.05
CA PRO A 87 1.68 -13.86 -13.08
C PRO A 87 2.73 -14.14 -12.00
N TYR A 88 4.02 -14.06 -12.35
CA TYR A 88 5.11 -14.34 -11.41
C TYR A 88 5.29 -13.26 -10.33
N HIS A 89 4.71 -12.07 -10.49
CA HIS A 89 4.66 -11.06 -9.42
C HIS A 89 3.57 -11.37 -8.37
N ILE A 90 2.67 -12.33 -8.64
CA ILE A 90 1.54 -12.64 -7.78
C ILE A 90 1.93 -13.68 -6.74
N HIS A 91 2.22 -13.21 -5.52
CA HIS A 91 2.48 -14.07 -4.36
C HIS A 91 1.25 -14.30 -3.47
N ASN A 92 0.11 -13.69 -3.83
CA ASN A 92 -1.16 -13.87 -3.13
C ASN A 92 -2.30 -13.96 -4.15
N ASP A 93 -3.10 -15.01 -4.06
CA ASP A 93 -4.18 -15.31 -5.00
C ASP A 93 -5.22 -14.18 -5.16
N ARG A 94 -5.45 -13.36 -4.12
CA ARG A 94 -6.35 -12.20 -4.19
C ARG A 94 -5.91 -11.16 -5.22
N ASN A 95 -4.62 -11.18 -5.57
CA ASN A 95 -4.02 -10.24 -6.51
C ASN A 95 -4.07 -10.74 -7.96
N LYS A 96 -4.52 -11.98 -8.25
CA LYS A 96 -4.63 -12.51 -9.62
C LYS A 96 -5.43 -11.60 -10.56
N LYS A 97 -6.45 -10.90 -10.04
CA LYS A 97 -7.26 -9.93 -10.80
C LYS A 97 -6.51 -8.68 -11.28
N TYR A 98 -5.29 -8.44 -10.78
CA TYR A 98 -4.45 -7.30 -11.15
C TYR A 98 -3.42 -7.67 -12.23
N ILE A 99 -3.40 -8.91 -12.72
CA ILE A 99 -2.55 -9.29 -13.86
C ILE A 99 -2.91 -8.42 -15.07
N GLY A 100 -1.89 -7.94 -15.80
CA GLY A 100 -2.04 -7.02 -16.92
C GLY A 100 -2.24 -5.55 -16.53
N TRP A 101 -2.33 -5.22 -15.24
CA TRP A 101 -2.36 -3.83 -14.79
C TRP A 101 -0.94 -3.27 -14.72
N ASP A 102 -0.81 -1.95 -14.84
CA ASP A 102 0.45 -1.24 -14.66
C ASP A 102 0.52 -0.59 -13.25
N ALA A 103 1.65 0.06 -12.97
CA ALA A 103 1.86 0.76 -11.70
C ALA A 103 0.87 1.91 -11.49
N GLU A 104 0.36 2.52 -12.57
CA GLU A 104 -0.59 3.64 -12.52
C GLU A 104 -1.94 3.17 -11.98
N LYS A 105 -2.56 2.16 -12.62
CA LYS A 105 -3.83 1.61 -12.15
C LYS A 105 -3.76 1.09 -10.71
N LEU A 106 -2.65 0.47 -10.33
CA LEU A 106 -2.48 -0.05 -8.98
C LEU A 106 -2.34 1.08 -7.94
N THR A 107 -1.63 2.16 -8.29
CA THR A 107 -1.48 3.33 -7.42
C THR A 107 -2.82 4.04 -7.20
N ASP A 108 -3.63 4.20 -8.24
CA ASP A 108 -4.99 4.77 -8.12
C ASP A 108 -5.85 3.95 -7.15
N LYS A 109 -5.80 2.62 -7.23
CA LYS A 109 -6.54 1.75 -6.31
C LYS A 109 -6.02 1.71 -4.88
N ILE A 110 -4.78 2.16 -4.66
CA ILE A 110 -4.22 2.36 -3.32
C ILE A 110 -4.73 3.69 -2.77
N ASP A 111 -4.64 4.76 -3.55
CA ASP A 111 -5.16 6.10 -3.21
C ASP A 111 -6.64 6.06 -2.84
N GLU A 112 -7.49 5.55 -3.73
CA GLU A 112 -8.94 5.41 -3.51
C GLU A 112 -9.25 4.67 -2.20
N LYS A 113 -8.48 3.61 -1.91
CA LYS A 113 -8.74 2.76 -0.74
C LYS A 113 -8.31 3.44 0.56
N ILE A 114 -7.24 4.23 0.55
CA ILE A 114 -6.82 5.03 1.71
C ILE A 114 -7.87 6.11 2.00
N GLU A 115 -8.34 6.83 0.97
CA GLU A 115 -9.41 7.82 1.12
C GLU A 115 -10.71 7.20 1.63
N GLU A 116 -11.11 6.04 1.10
CA GLU A 116 -12.32 5.35 1.54
C GLU A 116 -12.25 4.98 3.03
N LEU A 117 -11.11 4.47 3.51
CA LEU A 117 -10.92 4.14 4.92
C LEU A 117 -10.99 5.40 5.81
N LYS A 118 -10.32 6.48 5.40
CA LYS A 118 -10.36 7.77 6.12
C LYS A 118 -11.77 8.35 6.17
N ASN A 119 -12.50 8.30 5.05
CA ASN A 119 -13.86 8.79 4.96
C ASN A 119 -14.82 7.97 5.83
N ILE A 120 -14.73 6.63 5.82
CA ILE A 120 -15.53 5.78 6.71
C ILE A 120 -15.30 6.17 8.16
N LYS A 121 -14.04 6.33 8.57
CA LYS A 121 -13.71 6.76 9.93
C LYS A 121 -14.32 8.11 10.28
N LYS A 122 -14.11 9.13 9.43
CA LYS A 122 -14.63 10.49 9.62
C LYS A 122 -16.15 10.53 9.72
N MET A 123 -16.85 9.79 8.85
CA MET A 123 -18.31 9.69 8.85
C MET A 123 -18.87 9.02 10.12
N ASN A 124 -18.05 8.30 10.87
CA ASN A 124 -18.45 7.55 12.06
C ASN A 124 -17.85 8.12 13.35
N LYS A 125 -17.76 9.46 13.44
CA LYS A 125 -17.26 10.20 14.62
C LYS A 125 -15.80 9.85 14.94
N ASP A 126 -14.98 9.83 13.89
CA ASP A 126 -13.54 9.53 13.96
C ASP A 126 -13.21 8.18 14.60
N SER A 127 -14.10 7.19 14.46
CA SER A 127 -13.83 5.81 14.87
C SER A 127 -14.45 4.78 13.95
N VAL A 128 -13.74 3.66 13.76
CA VAL A 128 -14.19 2.52 12.97
C VAL A 128 -14.70 1.35 13.83
N VAL A 129 -14.83 1.51 15.15
CA VAL A 129 -15.21 0.42 16.06
C VAL A 129 -16.65 -0.08 15.82
N LYS A 130 -17.58 0.83 15.49
CA LYS A 130 -19.02 0.52 15.35
C LYS A 130 -19.51 0.50 13.89
N VAL A 131 -18.59 0.49 12.94
CA VAL A 131 -18.95 0.56 11.51
C VAL A 131 -19.43 -0.80 11.00
N LYS A 132 -20.35 -0.78 10.04
CA LYS A 132 -20.86 -2.01 9.40
C LYS A 132 -19.88 -2.59 8.38
N ASN A 133 -18.96 -1.78 7.86
CA ASN A 133 -17.95 -2.20 6.90
C ASN A 133 -16.96 -3.18 7.54
N ASN A 134 -16.49 -4.17 6.78
CA ASN A 134 -15.44 -5.06 7.24
C ASN A 134 -14.06 -4.40 7.13
N ILE A 135 -13.71 -3.60 8.14
CA ILE A 135 -12.46 -2.81 8.17
C ILE A 135 -11.22 -3.68 8.12
N SER A 136 -11.22 -4.83 8.80
CA SER A 136 -10.08 -5.76 8.75
C SER A 136 -9.83 -6.25 7.32
N LEU A 137 -10.89 -6.62 6.59
CA LEU A 137 -10.76 -7.01 5.19
C LEU A 137 -10.31 -5.86 4.29
N MET A 138 -10.79 -4.63 4.53
CA MET A 138 -10.39 -3.45 3.75
C MET A 138 -8.92 -3.11 3.95
N LEU A 139 -8.44 -3.12 5.20
CA LEU A 139 -7.03 -2.94 5.54
C LEU A 139 -6.16 -4.05 4.97
N SER A 140 -6.64 -5.30 5.03
CA SER A 140 -5.96 -6.45 4.41
C SER A 140 -5.80 -6.28 2.90
N ASN A 141 -6.88 -5.90 2.21
CA ASN A 141 -6.83 -5.66 0.77
C ASN A 141 -5.89 -4.51 0.41
N LEU A 142 -5.89 -3.43 1.20
CA LEU A 142 -4.97 -2.30 1.01
C LEU A 142 -3.51 -2.73 1.16
N TYR A 143 -3.18 -3.47 2.23
CA TYR A 143 -1.83 -4.02 2.43
C TYR A 143 -1.39 -4.88 1.23
N TYR A 144 -2.23 -5.81 0.78
CA TYR A 144 -1.86 -6.70 -0.34
C TYR A 144 -1.69 -5.98 -1.67
N ARG A 145 -2.41 -4.86 -1.90
CA ARG A 145 -2.19 -3.98 -3.07
C ARG A 145 -0.85 -3.25 -2.98
N MET A 146 -0.54 -2.66 -1.82
CA MET A 146 0.74 -1.98 -1.61
C MET A 146 1.92 -2.94 -1.70
N LYS A 147 1.78 -4.13 -1.13
CA LYS A 147 2.80 -5.17 -1.24
C LYS A 147 3.00 -5.59 -2.69
N LEU A 148 1.91 -5.79 -3.45
CA LEU A 148 1.99 -6.08 -4.89
C LEU A 148 2.71 -4.98 -5.67
N LEU A 149 2.42 -3.71 -5.38
CA LEU A 149 3.11 -2.60 -6.03
C LEU A 149 4.62 -2.65 -5.73
N ALA A 150 5.00 -2.93 -4.48
CA ALA A 150 6.40 -3.07 -4.10
C ALA A 150 7.08 -4.27 -4.79
N ASP A 151 6.41 -5.43 -4.84
CA ASP A 151 6.87 -6.63 -5.54
C ASP A 151 7.04 -6.36 -7.05
N PHE A 152 6.08 -5.66 -7.66
CA PHE A 152 6.14 -5.28 -9.07
C PHE A 152 7.29 -4.30 -9.38
N ILE A 153 7.50 -3.28 -8.53
CA ILE A 153 8.62 -2.35 -8.66
C ILE A 153 9.95 -3.08 -8.55
N LYS A 154 10.08 -4.00 -7.59
CA LYS A 154 11.25 -4.85 -7.42
C LYS A 154 11.52 -5.69 -8.68
N GLY A 155 10.46 -6.20 -9.31
CA GLY A 155 10.57 -7.07 -10.47
C GLY A 155 11.03 -8.48 -10.11
N PRO A 156 11.21 -9.36 -11.11
CA PRO A 156 11.77 -10.68 -10.87
C PRO A 156 13.21 -10.56 -10.33
N LYS A 157 13.58 -11.48 -9.43
CA LYS A 157 14.99 -11.67 -9.05
C LYS A 157 15.79 -12.18 -10.22
#